data_AF-A0A538GTJ9-F1
#
_entry.id   AF-A0A538GTJ9-F1
#
_cell.length_a   1.000
_cell.length_b   1.000
_cell.length_c   1.000
_cell.angle_alpha   90.00
_cell.angle_beta   90.00
_cell.angle_gamma   90.00
#
_symmetry.space_group_name_H-M   'P 1'
#
loop_
_entity.id
_entity.type
_entity.pdbx_description
1 polymer ?
#
loop_
_entity_poly.entity_id
_entity_poly.type
_entity_poly.pdbx_seq_one_letter_code
_entity_poly.pdbx_strand_id
1 'polypeptide(L)'
;MTDEVFAWTAASNNQGYLAGRLSLALNAISIVRSAEAQNPTLAANTALLPIPAGADRRLGLEHVMGVYTIWNFTAKSQQKLAKRFIADLESHYAAAFKASKYYNFPAFPKAVYDYRKRLGADNHPPKGKYRILDTIARKYTANIGYPGFSNAAIDEIFNTFLIPQMFAQVAQDKMTPAAAAKAAEHDMKRIFAKWRKIGKI
;
A
#
# COMPACT_ATOMS: atom_id res chain seq x y z
N MET A 1 -12.89 5.19 20.32
CA MET A 1 -11.55 4.96 19.74
C MET A 1 -10.56 5.14 20.87
N THR A 2 -9.64 4.21 21.07
CA THR A 2 -8.60 4.27 22.11
C THR A 2 -7.43 5.12 21.60
N ASP A 3 -6.72 5.81 22.50
CA ASP A 3 -5.58 6.66 22.12
C ASP A 3 -4.39 5.86 21.54
N GLU A 4 -4.40 4.53 21.68
CA GLU A 4 -3.38 3.65 21.10
C GLU A 4 -3.22 3.85 19.58
N VAL A 5 -4.29 4.27 18.87
CA VAL A 5 -4.26 4.50 17.41
C VAL A 5 -3.23 5.54 17.00
N PHE A 6 -2.88 6.48 17.89
CA PHE A 6 -1.87 7.51 17.62
C PHE A 6 -0.44 7.00 17.77
N ALA A 7 -0.25 5.80 18.32
CA ALA A 7 1.03 5.11 18.45
C ALA A 7 1.15 3.88 17.52
N TRP A 8 0.19 3.70 16.60
CA TRP A 8 0.19 2.54 15.71
C TRP A 8 1.37 2.54 14.74
N THR A 9 1.84 1.32 14.46
CA THR A 9 2.86 1.02 13.47
C THR A 9 2.23 0.27 12.30
N ALA A 10 3.03 -0.01 11.27
CA ALA A 10 2.59 -0.85 10.13
C ALA A 10 2.02 -2.22 10.56
N ALA A 11 2.45 -2.78 11.69
CA ALA A 11 1.96 -4.07 12.19
C ALA A 11 0.65 -3.98 13.00
N SER A 12 0.29 -2.79 13.50
CA SER A 12 -0.79 -2.61 14.46
C SER A 12 -2.17 -3.00 13.89
N ASN A 13 -2.41 -2.75 12.60
CA ASN A 13 -3.62 -3.22 11.91
C ASN A 13 -3.79 -4.74 12.02
N ASN A 14 -2.72 -5.49 11.75
CA ASN A 14 -2.74 -6.95 11.84
C ASN A 14 -2.95 -7.42 13.26
N GLN A 15 -2.22 -6.86 14.22
CA GLN A 15 -2.31 -7.24 15.63
C GLN A 15 -3.72 -6.97 16.18
N GLY A 16 -4.28 -5.79 15.93
CA GLY A 16 -5.61 -5.41 16.40
C GLY A 16 -6.72 -6.27 15.80
N TYR A 17 -6.67 -6.54 14.50
CA TYR A 17 -7.69 -7.35 13.82
C TYR A 17 -7.62 -8.83 14.26
N LEU A 18 -6.43 -9.41 14.31
CA LEU A 18 -6.22 -10.80 14.73
C LEU A 18 -6.58 -11.03 16.20
N ALA A 19 -6.43 -10.00 17.05
CA ALA A 19 -6.85 -10.03 18.44
C ALA A 19 -8.37 -9.77 18.63
N GLY A 20 -9.14 -9.60 17.55
CA GLY A 20 -10.59 -9.34 17.61
C GLY A 20 -10.95 -7.93 18.09
N ARG A 21 -9.99 -6.99 18.09
CA ARG A 21 -10.22 -5.59 18.52
C ARG A 21 -10.66 -4.67 17.39
N LEU A 22 -10.48 -5.10 16.13
CA LEU A 22 -10.88 -4.36 14.94
C LEU A 22 -11.89 -5.16 14.12
N SER A 23 -12.93 -4.49 13.63
CA SER A 23 -13.90 -5.06 12.69
C SER A 23 -13.62 -4.66 11.23
N LEU A 24 -12.80 -3.62 11.02
CA LEU A 24 -12.39 -3.10 9.71
C LEU A 24 -10.95 -2.60 9.79
N ALA A 25 -10.16 -2.87 8.75
CA ALA A 25 -8.83 -2.29 8.58
C ALA A 25 -8.60 -1.95 7.10
N LEU A 26 -8.15 -0.72 6.82
CA LEU A 26 -7.65 -0.33 5.50
C LEU A 26 -6.21 -0.82 5.38
N ASN A 27 -6.04 -2.05 4.90
CA ASN A 27 -4.77 -2.76 4.94
C ASN A 27 -4.63 -3.68 3.72
N ALA A 28 -3.41 -4.12 3.42
CA ALA A 28 -3.23 -5.23 2.49
C ALA A 28 -3.83 -6.53 3.04
N ILE A 29 -3.86 -7.57 2.19
CA ILE A 29 -4.39 -8.90 2.53
C ILE A 29 -3.58 -9.65 3.61
N SER A 30 -2.59 -9.02 4.26
CA SER A 30 -1.73 -9.68 5.25
C SER A 30 -2.54 -10.13 6.45
N ILE A 31 -3.57 -9.38 6.84
CA ILE A 31 -4.50 -9.77 7.92
C ILE A 31 -5.12 -11.12 7.62
N VAL A 32 -5.79 -11.26 6.46
CA VAL A 32 -6.48 -12.50 6.10
C VAL A 32 -5.47 -13.63 5.88
N ARG A 33 -4.29 -13.37 5.30
CA ARG A 33 -3.24 -14.39 5.13
C ARG A 33 -2.66 -14.88 6.46
N SER A 34 -2.48 -13.99 7.43
CA SER A 34 -2.06 -14.36 8.79
C SER A 34 -3.18 -15.13 9.51
N ALA A 35 -4.43 -14.71 9.36
CA ALA A 35 -5.58 -15.41 9.94
C ALA A 35 -5.74 -16.82 9.36
N GLU A 36 -5.54 -17.02 8.04
CA GLU A 36 -5.58 -18.35 7.43
C GLU A 36 -4.60 -19.35 8.06
N ALA A 37 -3.45 -18.85 8.53
CA ALA A 37 -2.44 -19.68 9.18
C ALA A 37 -2.69 -19.90 10.68
N GLN A 38 -3.34 -18.95 11.38
CA GLN A 38 -3.37 -18.92 12.85
C GLN A 38 -4.79 -19.03 13.44
N ASN A 39 -5.81 -18.59 12.70
CA ASN A 39 -7.21 -18.59 13.11
C ASN A 39 -8.15 -18.74 11.89
N PRO A 40 -8.32 -19.96 11.36
CA PRO A 40 -9.13 -20.22 10.16
C PRO A 40 -10.58 -19.79 10.28
N THR A 41 -11.16 -19.82 11.49
CA THR A 41 -12.52 -19.34 11.76
C THR A 41 -12.62 -17.84 11.54
N LEU A 42 -11.66 -17.06 12.06
CA LEU A 42 -11.60 -15.63 11.78
C LEU A 42 -11.38 -15.37 10.29
N ALA A 43 -10.48 -16.11 9.65
CA ALA A 43 -10.22 -15.97 8.21
C ALA A 43 -11.49 -16.22 7.37
N ALA A 44 -12.27 -17.26 7.71
CA ALA A 44 -13.53 -17.57 7.06
C ALA A 44 -14.57 -16.45 7.21
N ASN A 45 -14.56 -15.74 8.33
CA ASN A 45 -15.44 -14.61 8.59
C ASN A 45 -14.86 -13.25 8.15
N THR A 46 -13.66 -13.22 7.56
CA THR A 46 -13.02 -12.00 7.06
C THR A 46 -13.25 -11.84 5.56
N ALA A 47 -13.92 -10.75 5.18
CA ALA A 47 -14.13 -10.36 3.79
C ALA A 47 -13.05 -9.40 3.29
N LEU A 48 -12.77 -9.46 1.98
CA LEU A 48 -11.97 -8.46 1.29
C LEU A 48 -12.89 -7.61 0.43
N LEU A 49 -12.77 -6.28 0.57
CA LEU A 49 -13.59 -5.32 -0.16
C LEU A 49 -12.69 -4.23 -0.76
N PRO A 50 -13.15 -3.55 -1.83
CA PRO A 50 -12.49 -2.34 -2.30
C PRO A 50 -12.49 -1.25 -1.23
N ILE A 51 -11.52 -0.34 -1.30
CA ILE A 51 -11.52 0.88 -0.48
C ILE A 51 -12.87 1.60 -0.61
N PRO A 52 -13.47 2.16 0.45
CA PRO A 52 -14.72 2.89 0.36
C PRO A 52 -14.65 4.03 -0.68
N ALA A 53 -15.80 4.36 -1.29
CA ALA A 53 -15.86 5.51 -2.18
C ALA A 53 -15.76 6.81 -1.35
N GLY A 54 -14.90 7.74 -1.77
CA GLY A 54 -14.91 9.11 -1.30
C GLY A 54 -15.91 9.96 -2.09
N ALA A 55 -15.99 11.25 -1.76
CA ALA A 55 -16.94 12.18 -2.39
C ALA A 55 -16.79 12.33 -3.90
N ASP A 56 -15.55 12.22 -4.42
CA ASP A 56 -15.25 12.36 -5.85
C ASP A 56 -14.93 11.02 -6.53
N ARG A 57 -14.19 10.15 -5.83
CA ARG A 57 -13.66 8.91 -6.42
C ARG A 57 -13.40 7.82 -5.39
N ARG A 58 -13.23 6.60 -5.88
CA ARG A 58 -12.78 5.44 -5.11
C ARG A 58 -11.33 5.13 -5.45
N LEU A 59 -10.39 5.74 -4.73
CA LEU A 59 -8.96 5.49 -4.90
C LEU A 59 -8.29 5.21 -3.55
N GLY A 60 -7.42 4.22 -3.55
CA GLY A 60 -6.49 3.90 -2.47
C GLY A 60 -5.06 3.82 -3.00
N LEU A 61 -4.13 3.81 -2.07
CA LEU A 61 -2.71 3.61 -2.34
C LEU A 61 -2.38 2.13 -2.27
N GLU A 62 -1.39 1.67 -3.03
CA GLU A 62 -0.72 0.41 -2.77
C GLU A 62 -0.11 0.41 -1.36
N HIS A 63 -0.28 -0.69 -0.63
CA HIS A 63 0.20 -0.75 0.76
C HIS A 63 1.73 -0.67 0.84
N VAL A 64 2.43 -1.33 -0.08
CA VAL A 64 3.89 -1.33 -0.22
C VAL A 64 4.23 -1.49 -1.70
N MET A 65 5.13 -0.66 -2.23
CA MET A 65 5.69 -0.80 -3.56
C MET A 65 7.14 -1.29 -3.48
N GLY A 66 7.45 -2.41 -4.13
CA GLY A 66 8.82 -2.90 -4.26
C GLY A 66 9.57 -2.12 -5.33
N VAL A 67 10.71 -1.52 -4.98
CA VAL A 67 11.59 -0.83 -5.92
C VAL A 67 12.97 -1.48 -5.85
N TYR A 68 13.46 -1.97 -7.00
CA TYR A 68 14.80 -2.54 -7.10
C TYR A 68 15.80 -1.47 -7.56
N THR A 69 16.85 -1.25 -6.77
CA THR A 69 17.94 -0.32 -7.08
C THR A 69 19.28 -1.03 -7.11
N ILE A 70 20.16 -0.65 -8.04
CA ILE A 70 21.53 -1.17 -8.13
C ILE A 70 22.48 -0.02 -7.82
N TRP A 71 23.34 -0.20 -6.83
CA TRP A 71 24.31 0.81 -6.45
C TRP A 71 25.38 1.02 -7.53
N ASN A 72 25.69 2.27 -7.84
CA ASN A 72 26.66 2.61 -8.88
C ASN A 72 28.10 2.18 -8.52
N PHE A 73 28.40 2.05 -7.23
CA PHE A 73 29.71 1.62 -6.72
C PHE A 73 29.90 0.09 -6.71
N THR A 74 28.85 -0.70 -6.96
CA THR A 74 28.96 -2.16 -7.07
C THR A 74 29.84 -2.55 -8.27
N ALA A 75 30.65 -3.61 -8.16
CA ALA A 75 31.52 -4.05 -9.26
C ALA A 75 30.71 -4.35 -10.53
N LYS A 76 31.27 -4.08 -11.72
CA LYS A 76 30.54 -4.20 -13.00
C LYS A 76 30.00 -5.62 -13.25
N SER A 77 30.73 -6.65 -12.85
CA SER A 77 30.29 -8.05 -12.91
C SER A 77 29.03 -8.30 -12.06
N GLN A 78 29.01 -7.78 -10.83
CA GLN A 78 27.86 -7.86 -9.93
C GLN A 78 26.67 -7.02 -10.43
N GLN A 79 26.91 -5.83 -10.99
CA GLN A 79 25.85 -5.03 -11.63
C GLN A 79 25.17 -5.81 -12.76
N LYS A 80 25.95 -6.53 -13.58
CA LYS A 80 25.42 -7.37 -14.66
C LYS A 80 24.54 -8.50 -14.11
N LEU A 81 24.97 -9.18 -13.05
CA LEU A 81 24.19 -10.23 -12.38
C LEU A 81 22.91 -9.69 -11.75
N ALA A 82 22.96 -8.54 -11.07
CA ALA A 82 21.79 -7.90 -10.47
C ALA A 82 20.75 -7.50 -11.52
N LYS A 83 21.17 -6.90 -12.64
CA LYS A 83 20.29 -6.60 -13.77
C LYS A 83 19.63 -7.85 -14.33
N ARG A 84 20.41 -8.94 -14.48
CA ARG A 84 19.89 -10.21 -14.95
C ARG A 84 18.85 -10.80 -14.00
N PHE A 85 19.13 -10.77 -12.70
CA PHE A 85 18.20 -11.24 -11.67
C PHE A 85 16.85 -10.50 -11.74
N ILE A 86 16.87 -9.17 -11.81
CA ILE A 86 15.62 -8.37 -11.91
C ILE A 86 14.86 -8.71 -13.20
N ALA A 87 15.55 -8.79 -14.34
CA ALA A 87 14.92 -9.15 -15.61
C ALA A 87 14.31 -10.55 -15.58
N ASP A 88 15.00 -11.53 -14.99
CA ASP A 88 14.51 -12.90 -14.87
C ASP A 88 13.29 -12.96 -13.92
N LEU A 89 13.32 -12.24 -12.78
CA LEU A 89 12.20 -12.14 -11.86
C LEU A 89 10.95 -11.56 -12.54
N GLU A 90 11.07 -10.41 -13.21
CA GLU A 90 9.95 -9.75 -13.87
C GLU A 90 9.41 -10.56 -15.06
N SER A 91 10.29 -11.24 -15.80
CA SER A 91 9.88 -12.11 -16.92
C SER A 91 9.16 -13.38 -16.44
N HIS A 92 9.43 -13.84 -15.21
CA HIS A 92 8.82 -15.03 -14.60
C HIS A 92 7.89 -14.69 -13.43
N TYR A 93 7.37 -13.47 -13.38
CA TYR A 93 6.66 -12.96 -12.21
C TYR A 93 5.40 -13.75 -11.84
N ALA A 94 4.80 -14.50 -12.78
CA ALA A 94 3.69 -15.40 -12.47
C ALA A 94 4.01 -16.41 -11.36
N ALA A 95 5.26 -16.86 -11.25
CA ALA A 95 5.71 -17.71 -10.15
C ALA A 95 5.79 -16.92 -8.83
N ALA A 96 6.37 -15.72 -8.85
CA ALA A 96 6.47 -14.83 -7.67
C ALA A 96 5.08 -14.39 -7.16
N PHE A 97 4.15 -14.08 -8.07
CA PHE A 97 2.76 -13.75 -7.74
C PHE A 97 2.06 -14.90 -7.01
N LYS A 98 2.27 -16.14 -7.47
CA LYS A 98 1.73 -17.33 -6.79
C LYS A 98 2.44 -17.59 -5.45
N ALA A 99 3.76 -17.51 -5.41
CA ALA A 99 4.57 -17.79 -4.21
C ALA A 99 4.30 -16.79 -3.08
N SER A 100 4.01 -15.52 -3.43
CA SER A 100 3.57 -14.49 -2.48
C SER A 100 2.12 -14.66 -2.01
N LYS A 101 1.42 -15.74 -2.41
CA LYS A 101 0.00 -15.96 -2.13
C LYS A 101 -0.87 -14.79 -2.61
N TYR A 102 -0.57 -14.28 -3.81
CA TYR A 102 -1.26 -13.15 -4.45
C TYR A 102 -1.10 -11.80 -3.72
N TYR A 103 -0.06 -11.65 -2.91
CA TYR A 103 0.22 -10.40 -2.20
C TYR A 103 0.93 -9.38 -3.11
N ASN A 104 1.90 -9.85 -3.90
CA ASN A 104 2.76 -8.99 -4.71
C ASN A 104 2.27 -8.95 -6.15
N PHE A 105 1.69 -7.83 -6.58
CA PHE A 105 1.26 -7.63 -7.97
C PHE A 105 2.47 -7.23 -8.83
N PRO A 106 2.60 -7.72 -10.08
CA PRO A 106 3.68 -7.34 -10.98
C PRO A 106 3.58 -5.86 -11.38
N ALA A 107 4.73 -5.26 -11.64
CA ALA A 107 4.82 -3.92 -12.23
C ALA A 107 4.31 -3.89 -13.69
N PHE A 108 4.53 -4.98 -14.44
CA PHE A 108 4.13 -5.10 -15.84
C PHE A 108 2.85 -5.93 -15.98
N PRO A 109 1.74 -5.38 -16.52
CA PRO A 109 0.46 -6.10 -16.62
C PRO A 109 0.52 -7.41 -17.41
N LYS A 110 1.49 -7.56 -18.32
CA LYS A 110 1.71 -8.76 -19.14
C LYS A 110 2.61 -9.80 -18.47
N ALA A 111 3.19 -9.52 -17.30
CA ALA A 111 3.98 -10.50 -16.55
C ALA A 111 3.11 -11.57 -15.88
N VAL A 112 1.82 -11.29 -15.69
CA VAL A 112 0.82 -12.24 -15.16
C VAL A 112 -0.47 -12.14 -15.98
N TYR A 113 -0.85 -13.23 -16.65
CA TYR A 113 -2.13 -13.36 -17.34
C TYR A 113 -3.21 -14.00 -16.46
N ASP A 114 -4.48 -13.80 -16.83
CA ASP A 114 -5.65 -14.40 -16.18
C ASP A 114 -5.78 -14.15 -14.66
N TYR A 115 -5.48 -12.93 -14.21
CA TYR A 115 -5.55 -12.52 -12.79
C TYR A 115 -6.78 -13.03 -12.07
N ARG A 116 -7.97 -12.72 -12.59
CA ARG A 116 -9.23 -13.10 -11.94
C ARG A 116 -9.39 -14.61 -11.77
N LYS A 117 -8.92 -15.40 -12.74
CA LYS A 117 -8.90 -16.87 -12.67
C LYS A 117 -7.90 -17.35 -11.61
N ARG A 118 -6.67 -16.81 -11.61
CA ARG A 118 -5.62 -17.17 -10.64
C ARG A 118 -6.01 -16.84 -9.21
N LEU A 119 -6.51 -15.63 -8.97
CA LEU A 119 -7.04 -15.19 -7.67
C LEU A 119 -8.25 -16.05 -7.25
N GLY A 120 -9.07 -16.45 -8.21
CA GLY A 120 -10.23 -17.32 -7.99
C GLY A 120 -9.90 -18.79 -7.73
N ALA A 121 -8.63 -19.21 -7.90
CA ALA A 121 -8.16 -20.56 -7.62
C ALA A 121 -7.73 -20.74 -6.15
N ASP A 122 -7.72 -19.66 -5.37
CA ASP A 122 -7.53 -19.75 -3.92
C ASP A 122 -8.71 -20.50 -3.27
N ASN A 123 -8.38 -21.53 -2.50
CA ASN A 123 -9.36 -22.45 -1.92
C ASN A 123 -9.77 -22.09 -0.49
N HIS A 124 -9.21 -21.05 0.12
CA HIS A 124 -9.59 -20.66 1.48
C HIS A 124 -11.04 -20.14 1.51
N PRO A 125 -11.84 -20.55 2.51
CA PRO A 125 -13.22 -20.12 2.63
C PRO A 125 -13.32 -18.64 3.05
N PRO A 126 -14.34 -17.88 2.58
CA PRO A 126 -15.21 -18.21 1.45
C PRO A 126 -14.43 -18.24 0.13
N LYS A 127 -14.69 -19.29 -0.67
CA LYS A 127 -14.02 -19.50 -1.96
C LYS A 127 -14.19 -18.28 -2.85
N GLY A 128 -13.11 -17.86 -3.50
CA GLY A 128 -13.12 -16.72 -4.41
C GLY A 128 -13.02 -15.35 -3.75
N LYS A 129 -12.83 -15.24 -2.43
CA LYS A 129 -12.65 -13.95 -1.73
C LYS A 129 -11.56 -13.05 -2.34
N TYR A 130 -10.51 -13.64 -2.92
CA TYR A 130 -9.39 -12.92 -3.50
C TYR A 130 -9.65 -12.36 -4.90
N ARG A 131 -10.75 -12.77 -5.57
CA ARG A 131 -11.09 -12.26 -6.93
C ARG A 131 -11.24 -10.74 -6.97
N ILE A 132 -11.66 -10.15 -5.85
CA ILE A 132 -11.82 -8.70 -5.72
C ILE A 132 -10.52 -7.92 -5.94
N LEU A 133 -9.37 -8.54 -5.69
CA LEU A 133 -8.07 -7.87 -5.84
C LEU A 133 -7.79 -7.49 -7.30
N ASP A 134 -8.32 -8.23 -8.29
CA ASP A 134 -8.23 -7.85 -9.71
C ASP A 134 -8.97 -6.53 -9.98
N THR A 135 -10.13 -6.33 -9.35
CA THR A 135 -10.89 -5.08 -9.48
C THR A 135 -10.17 -3.94 -8.77
N ILE A 136 -9.65 -4.18 -7.57
CA ILE A 136 -8.90 -3.19 -6.79
C ILE A 136 -7.68 -2.70 -7.58
N ALA A 137 -6.83 -3.63 -8.04
CA ALA A 137 -5.61 -3.32 -8.76
C ALA A 137 -5.87 -2.53 -10.06
N ARG A 138 -6.96 -2.82 -10.79
CA ARG A 138 -7.25 -2.18 -12.08
C ARG A 138 -7.99 -0.85 -11.98
N LYS A 139 -8.80 -0.66 -10.94
CA LYS A 139 -9.75 0.48 -10.88
C LYS A 139 -9.50 1.43 -9.73
N TYR A 140 -8.94 0.95 -8.62
CA TYR A 140 -8.99 1.65 -7.34
C TYR A 140 -7.62 1.83 -6.69
N THR A 141 -6.53 1.50 -7.38
CA THR A 141 -5.16 1.69 -6.89
C THR A 141 -4.46 2.73 -7.73
N ALA A 142 -3.79 3.67 -7.06
CA ALA A 142 -2.92 4.66 -7.70
C ALA A 142 -1.64 4.81 -6.88
N ASN A 143 -0.53 5.06 -7.57
CA ASN A 143 0.76 5.31 -6.92
C ASN A 143 0.74 6.59 -6.09
N ILE A 144 1.64 6.62 -5.10
CA ILE A 144 1.97 7.86 -4.38
C ILE A 144 2.29 8.98 -5.38
N GLY A 145 1.74 10.18 -5.12
CA GLY A 145 1.92 11.36 -5.99
C GLY A 145 0.86 11.55 -7.08
N TYR A 146 -0.10 10.61 -7.24
CA TYR A 146 -1.23 10.76 -8.15
C TYR A 146 -2.00 12.10 -7.94
N PRO A 147 -2.47 12.79 -8.99
CA PRO A 147 -2.41 12.41 -10.42
C PRO A 147 -1.07 12.69 -11.11
N GLY A 148 -0.09 13.25 -10.40
CA GLY A 148 1.28 13.41 -10.87
C GLY A 148 2.13 12.17 -10.60
N PHE A 149 3.42 12.40 -10.35
CA PHE A 149 4.40 11.36 -10.04
C PHE A 149 5.08 11.64 -8.70
N SER A 150 5.54 10.59 -8.03
CA SER A 150 6.45 10.72 -6.87
C SER A 150 7.68 11.56 -7.23
N ASN A 151 8.05 12.46 -6.33
CA ASN A 151 9.24 13.30 -6.43
C ASN A 151 9.74 13.62 -5.01
N ALA A 152 10.83 14.38 -4.88
CA ALA A 152 11.44 14.65 -3.57
C ALA A 152 10.48 15.34 -2.57
N ALA A 153 9.59 16.21 -3.04
CA ALA A 153 8.59 16.85 -2.17
C ALA A 153 7.49 15.89 -1.73
N ILE A 154 6.97 15.07 -2.65
CA ILE A 154 5.97 14.05 -2.33
C ILE A 154 6.53 13.02 -1.36
N ASP A 155 7.79 12.59 -1.57
CA ASP A 155 8.50 11.67 -0.68
C ASP A 155 8.61 12.24 0.73
N GLU A 156 9.01 13.50 0.87
CA GLU A 156 9.07 14.15 2.18
C GLU A 156 7.69 14.27 2.85
N ILE A 157 6.65 14.66 2.13
CA ILE A 157 5.28 14.73 2.67
C ILE A 157 4.84 13.36 3.18
N PHE A 158 5.13 12.29 2.42
CA PHE A 158 4.77 10.92 2.77
C PHE A 158 5.55 10.43 3.99
N ASN A 159 6.89 10.54 3.97
CA ASN A 159 7.76 10.01 5.02
C ASN A 159 7.72 10.81 6.33
N THR A 160 7.26 12.07 6.30
CA THR A 160 7.02 12.86 7.51
C THR A 160 5.62 12.66 8.10
N PHE A 161 4.79 11.80 7.48
CA PHE A 161 3.43 11.49 7.92
C PHE A 161 2.54 12.74 8.05
N LEU A 162 2.77 13.75 7.22
CA LEU A 162 2.09 15.05 7.32
C LEU A 162 0.57 14.90 7.19
N ILE A 163 0.08 14.07 6.26
CA ILE A 163 -1.35 13.80 6.08
C ILE A 163 -1.95 13.02 7.27
N PRO A 164 -1.38 11.88 7.72
CA PRO A 164 -1.84 11.24 8.95
C PRO A 164 -1.86 12.16 10.18
N GLN A 165 -0.84 13.00 10.36
CA GLN A 165 -0.77 13.96 11.45
C GLN A 165 -1.88 15.00 11.37
N MET A 166 -2.21 15.49 10.17
CA MET A 166 -3.35 16.39 9.95
C MET A 166 -4.66 15.76 10.47
N PHE A 167 -4.94 14.50 10.13
CA PHE A 167 -6.12 13.79 10.66
C PHE A 167 -6.04 13.57 12.17
N ALA A 168 -4.85 13.26 12.70
CA ALA A 168 -4.65 13.05 14.12
C ALA A 168 -4.93 14.31 14.95
N GLN A 169 -4.61 15.51 14.45
CA GLN A 169 -4.94 16.78 15.12
C GLN A 169 -6.45 16.97 15.25
N VAL A 170 -7.21 16.61 14.21
CA VAL A 170 -8.67 16.67 14.22
C VAL A 170 -9.28 15.61 15.14
N ALA A 171 -8.79 14.37 15.05
CA ALA A 171 -9.28 13.26 15.86
C ALA A 171 -9.01 13.42 17.37
N GLN A 172 -8.05 14.28 17.74
CA GLN A 172 -7.74 14.66 19.13
C GLN A 172 -8.39 15.99 19.54
N ASP A 173 -9.31 16.54 18.73
CA ASP A 173 -10.00 17.82 18.97
C ASP A 173 -9.05 19.03 19.15
N LYS A 174 -7.80 18.94 18.67
CA LYS A 174 -6.79 20.01 18.76
C LYS A 174 -7.01 21.09 17.70
N MET A 175 -7.62 20.72 16.58
CA MET A 175 -7.93 21.63 15.47
C MET A 175 -9.26 21.25 14.82
N THR A 176 -9.97 22.25 14.28
CA THR A 176 -11.09 21.98 13.38
C THR A 176 -10.60 21.36 12.07
N PRO A 177 -11.45 20.61 11.33
CA PRO A 177 -11.07 20.05 10.04
C PRO A 177 -10.51 21.09 9.05
N ALA A 178 -11.14 22.27 8.99
CA ALA A 178 -10.71 23.35 8.10
C ALA A 178 -9.35 23.94 8.52
N ALA A 179 -9.11 24.11 9.82
CA ALA A 179 -7.84 24.61 10.34
C ALA A 179 -6.69 23.63 10.09
N ALA A 180 -6.92 22.33 10.34
CA ALA A 180 -5.93 21.29 10.10
C ALA A 180 -5.57 21.18 8.61
N ALA A 181 -6.57 21.23 7.72
CA ALA A 181 -6.33 21.22 6.28
C ALA A 181 -5.50 22.42 5.81
N LYS A 182 -5.79 23.62 6.32
CA LYS A 182 -5.04 24.84 6.00
C LYS A 182 -3.59 24.78 6.50
N ALA A 183 -3.37 24.24 7.70
CA ALA A 183 -2.02 24.05 8.25
C ALA A 183 -1.21 23.05 7.42
N ALA A 184 -1.81 21.91 7.07
CA ALA A 184 -1.18 20.91 6.21
C ALA A 184 -0.84 21.48 4.83
N GLU A 185 -1.75 22.24 4.21
CA GLU A 185 -1.50 22.91 2.93
C GLU A 185 -0.31 23.89 3.00
N HIS A 186 -0.24 24.69 4.07
CA HIS A 186 0.88 25.60 4.30
C HIS A 186 2.22 24.84 4.35
N ASP A 187 2.29 23.74 5.10
CA ASP A 187 3.51 22.94 5.21
C ASP A 187 3.87 22.22 3.92
N MET A 188 2.88 21.69 3.19
CA MET A 188 3.10 21.13 1.86
C MET A 188 3.69 22.18 0.91
N LYS A 189 3.12 23.40 0.86
CA LYS A 189 3.64 24.50 0.03
C LYS A 189 5.09 24.85 0.37
N ARG A 190 5.43 24.90 1.67
CA ARG A 190 6.79 25.12 2.15
C ARG A 190 7.75 24.02 1.69
N ILE A 191 7.35 22.75 1.79
CA ILE A 191 8.14 21.60 1.31
C ILE A 191 8.38 21.72 -0.19
N PHE A 192 7.35 22.00 -0.98
CA PHE A 192 7.50 22.20 -2.43
C PHE A 192 8.43 23.37 -2.76
N ALA A 193 8.29 24.51 -2.09
CA ALA A 193 9.17 25.66 -2.29
C ALA A 193 10.64 25.31 -1.99
N LYS A 194 10.89 24.56 -0.91
CA LYS A 194 12.22 24.07 -0.54
C LYS A 194 12.86 23.25 -1.66
N TRP A 195 12.15 22.25 -2.18
CA TRP A 195 12.71 21.36 -3.22
C TRP A 195 12.89 22.04 -4.58
N ARG A 196 12.00 22.99 -4.94
CA ARG A 196 12.18 23.84 -6.13
C ARG A 196 13.43 24.70 -6.03
N LYS A 197 13.66 25.32 -4.87
CA LYS A 197 14.82 26.20 -4.63
C LYS A 197 16.16 25.47 -4.87
N ILE A 198 16.22 24.17 -4.61
CA ILE A 198 17.43 23.35 -4.80
C ILE A 198 17.43 22.54 -6.11
N GLY A 199 16.47 22.80 -7.02
CA GLY A 199 16.42 22.20 -8.35
C GLY A 199 16.19 20.69 -8.35
N LYS A 200 15.46 20.16 -7.36
CA LYS A 200 15.14 18.72 -7.27
C LYS A 200 13.71 18.39 -7.70
N ILE A 201 12.88 19.42 -7.91
CA ILE A 201 11.56 19.38 -8.56
C ILE A 201 11.32 20.67 -9.34
#